data_AF-A0A8T6FR12-F1
#
_entry.id   AF-A0A8T6FR12-F1
#
_cell.length_a   1.000
_cell.length_b   1.000
_cell.length_c   1.000
_cell.angle_alpha   90.00
_cell.angle_beta   90.00
_cell.angle_gamma   90.00
#
_symmetry.space_group_name_H-M   'P 1'
#
loop_
_entity.id
_entity.type
_entity.pdbx_description
1 polymer ?
#
loop_
_entity_poly.entity_id
_entity_poly.type
_entity_poly.pdbx_seq_one_letter_code
_entity_poly.pdbx_strand_id
1 'polypeptide(L)'
;MHSAFRSNVIMNHTEERPVQQLTVRNVPDDVMEALREEAAEGGRSVNVVARSALQEHIERRRSLMRLSARLPAMDALRARIAKRAGGPLDESVPLIREDRER
;
A
#
# COMPACT_ATOMS: atom_id res chain seq x y z
N MET A 1 28.44 -48.20 -24.07
CA MET A 1 29.15 -46.92 -24.27
C MET A 1 28.15 -45.78 -24.14
N HIS A 2 28.38 -44.95 -23.13
CA HIS A 2 27.97 -43.56 -22.91
C HIS A 2 26.54 -43.08 -23.22
N SER A 3 25.79 -43.03 -22.12
CA SER A 3 24.73 -42.09 -21.74
C SER A 3 24.98 -40.65 -22.20
N ALA A 4 23.94 -40.02 -22.76
CA ALA A 4 23.85 -38.57 -22.91
C ALA A 4 22.70 -38.06 -22.01
N PHE A 5 23.00 -37.88 -20.72
CA PHE A 5 22.15 -37.13 -19.80
C PHE A 5 22.20 -35.66 -20.21
N ARG A 6 21.13 -35.16 -20.84
CA ARG A 6 20.90 -33.73 -21.03
C ARG A 6 20.58 -33.13 -19.67
N SER A 7 21.60 -32.57 -19.03
CA SER A 7 21.44 -31.76 -17.82
C SER A 7 20.79 -30.43 -18.22
N ASN A 8 19.46 -30.33 -18.12
CA ASN A 8 18.78 -29.05 -18.11
C ASN A 8 18.98 -28.43 -16.72
N VAL A 9 20.09 -27.72 -16.55
CA VAL A 9 20.28 -26.83 -15.41
C VAL A 9 19.34 -25.64 -15.63
N ILE A 10 18.20 -25.65 -14.93
CA ILE A 10 17.34 -24.48 -14.78
C ILE A 10 18.15 -23.49 -13.94
N MET A 11 18.82 -22.55 -14.60
CA MET A 11 19.38 -21.38 -13.92
C MET A 11 18.20 -20.52 -13.46
N ASN A 12 17.84 -20.66 -12.19
CA ASN A 12 17.03 -19.67 -11.50
C ASN A 12 17.83 -18.37 -11.45
N HIS A 13 17.66 -17.50 -12.45
CA HIS A 13 17.99 -16.09 -12.32
C HIS A 13 17.05 -15.49 -11.29
N THR A 14 17.38 -15.63 -10.01
CA THR A 14 16.97 -14.65 -9.00
C THR A 14 17.62 -13.34 -9.41
N GLU A 15 16.91 -12.55 -10.23
CA GLU A 15 17.24 -11.15 -10.48
C GLU A 15 17.20 -10.43 -9.13
N GLU A 16 18.34 -10.36 -8.46
CA GLU A 16 18.55 -9.43 -7.36
C GLU A 16 18.27 -8.04 -7.91
N ARG A 17 17.10 -7.47 -7.54
CA ARG A 17 16.78 -6.09 -7.91
C ARG A 17 17.91 -5.20 -7.39
N PRO A 18 18.53 -4.38 -8.23
CA PRO A 18 19.65 -3.57 -7.80
C PRO A 18 19.20 -2.68 -6.64
N VAL A 19 20.00 -2.65 -5.57
CA VAL A 19 19.79 -1.76 -4.43
C VAL A 19 19.93 -0.33 -4.94
N GLN A 20 18.81 0.36 -5.12
CA GLN A 20 18.80 1.74 -5.60
C GLN A 20 19.17 2.67 -4.44
N GLN A 21 20.20 3.49 -4.65
CA GLN A 21 20.64 4.51 -3.71
C GLN A 21 20.04 5.87 -4.10
N LEU A 22 19.26 6.46 -3.19
CA LEU A 22 18.71 7.80 -3.35
C LEU A 22 19.47 8.77 -2.43
N THR A 23 19.98 9.86 -3.00
CA THR A 23 20.57 10.97 -2.23
C THR A 23 19.66 12.19 -2.37
N VAL A 24 19.17 12.70 -1.24
CA VAL A 24 18.36 13.92 -1.18
C VAL A 24 19.21 15.03 -0.57
N ARG A 25 19.27 16.18 -1.23
CA ARG A 25 19.99 17.37 -0.76
C ARG A 25 18.99 18.45 -0.40
N ASN A 26 19.43 19.40 0.43
CA ASN A 26 18.63 20.55 0.86
C ASN A 26 17.31 20.13 1.53
N VAL A 27 17.36 19.10 2.38
CA VAL A 27 16.21 18.73 3.21
C VAL A 27 16.03 19.84 4.24
N PRO A 28 14.81 20.38 4.40
CA PRO A 28 14.51 21.34 5.46
C PRO A 28 14.93 20.84 6.84
N ASP A 29 15.47 21.75 7.67
CA ASP A 29 16.05 21.39 8.97
C ASP A 29 15.00 20.77 9.91
N ASP A 30 13.77 21.30 9.89
CA ASP A 30 12.63 20.78 10.66
C ASP A 30 12.31 19.31 10.30
N VAL A 31 12.38 18.94 9.02
CA VAL A 31 12.20 17.56 8.58
C VAL A 31 13.35 16.67 9.05
N MET A 32 14.59 17.17 9.01
CA MET A 32 15.75 16.43 9.50
C MET A 32 15.71 16.22 11.01
N GLU A 33 15.23 17.21 11.78
CA GLU A 33 15.03 17.10 13.22
C GLU A 33 13.98 16.05 13.56
N ALA A 34 12.80 16.12 12.93
CA ALA A 34 11.74 15.13 13.14
C ALA A 34 12.21 13.69 12.84
N LEU A 35 12.95 13.50 11.74
CA LEU A 35 13.51 12.18 11.40
C LEU A 35 14.54 11.68 12.42
N ARG A 36 15.32 12.59 13.04
CA ARG A 36 16.30 12.23 14.08
C ARG A 36 15.62 11.89 15.40
N GLU A 37 14.58 12.63 15.77
CA GLU A 37 13.79 12.38 16.97
C GLU A 37 13.13 10.99 16.89
N GLU A 38 12.41 10.71 15.80
CA GLU A 38 11.77 9.40 15.59
C GLU A 38 12.81 8.26 15.54
N ALA A 39 13.98 8.50 14.94
CA ALA A 39 15.08 7.54 14.94
C ALA A 39 15.62 7.26 16.34
N ALA A 40 15.78 8.30 17.17
CA ALA A 40 16.25 8.19 18.54
C ALA A 40 15.24 7.43 19.43
N GLU A 41 13.96 7.77 19.34
CA GLU A 41 12.88 7.10 20.06
C GLU A 41 12.76 5.62 19.68
N GLY A 42 12.87 5.32 18.39
CA GLY A 42 12.76 3.96 17.87
C GLY A 42 14.02 3.11 18.01
N GLY A 43 15.14 3.69 18.44
CA GLY A 43 16.45 3.01 18.45
C GLY A 43 16.92 2.58 17.05
N ARG A 44 16.59 3.36 16.01
CA ARG A 44 16.86 3.06 14.60
C ARG A 44 17.77 4.12 13.98
N SER A 45 18.27 3.85 12.78
CA SER A 45 18.96 4.88 12.00
C SER A 45 17.97 5.77 11.25
N VAL A 46 18.34 7.04 11.03
CA VAL A 46 17.57 8.00 10.23
C VAL A 46 17.21 7.45 8.85
N ASN A 47 18.13 6.69 8.23
CA ASN A 47 17.89 6.08 6.92
C ASN A 47 16.78 5.00 6.97
N VAL A 48 16.73 4.21 8.04
CA VAL A 48 15.64 3.23 8.24
C VAL A 48 14.29 3.95 8.38
N VAL A 49 14.25 5.00 9.21
CA VAL A 49 13.03 5.81 9.40
C VAL A 49 12.58 6.44 8.08
N ALA A 50 13.49 7.09 7.35
CA ALA A 50 13.19 7.70 6.05
C ALA A 50 12.67 6.68 5.04
N ARG A 51 13.26 5.47 4.97
CA ARG A 51 12.77 4.39 4.10
C ARG A 51 11.37 3.94 4.47
N SER A 52 11.09 3.77 5.77
CA SER A 52 9.77 3.40 6.26
C SER A 52 8.72 4.46 5.91
N ALA A 53 9.02 5.74 6.14
CA ALA A 53 8.13 6.85 5.81
C ALA A 53 7.83 6.93 4.30
N LEU A 54 8.84 6.74 3.45
CA LEU A 54 8.64 6.70 1.99
C LEU A 54 7.77 5.51 1.57
N GLN A 55 8.00 4.33 2.15
CA GLN A 55 7.22 3.14 1.85
C GLN A 55 5.75 3.36 2.24
N GLU A 56 5.49 3.84 3.45
CA GLU A 56 4.14 4.11 3.94
C GLU A 56 3.42 5.15 3.07
N HIS A 57 4.11 6.23 2.70
CA HIS A 57 3.55 7.24 1.82
C HIS A 57 3.10 6.65 0.48
N ILE A 58 3.93 5.80 -0.14
CA ILE A 58 3.60 5.15 -1.41
C ILE A 58 2.45 4.15 -1.24
N GLU A 59 2.42 3.37 -0.16
CA GLU A 59 1.34 2.44 0.13
C GLU A 59 0.01 3.15 0.34
N ARG A 60 0.01 4.24 1.13
CA ARG A 60 -1.16 5.09 1.35
C ARG A 60 -1.67 5.66 0.04
N ARG A 61 -0.77 6.22 -0.79
CA ARG A 61 -1.13 6.75 -2.12
C ARG A 61 -1.72 5.67 -3.02
N ARG A 62 -1.11 4.49 -3.08
CA ARG A 62 -1.63 3.35 -3.87
C ARG A 62 -2.98 2.87 -3.35
N SER A 63 -3.19 2.85 -2.04
CA SER A 63 -4.47 2.49 -1.43
C SER A 63 -5.58 3.47 -1.86
N LEU A 64 -5.32 4.77 -1.76
CA LEU A 64 -6.25 5.81 -2.19
C LEU A 64 -6.56 5.73 -3.69
N MET A 65 -5.55 5.48 -4.52
CA MET A 65 -5.75 5.28 -5.97
C MET A 65 -6.60 4.05 -6.27
N ARG A 66 -6.36 2.92 -5.58
CA ARG A 66 -7.17 1.70 -5.75
C ARG A 66 -8.61 1.91 -5.29
N LEU A 67 -8.81 2.63 -4.18
CA LEU A 67 -10.14 2.96 -3.67
C LEU A 67 -10.89 3.85 -4.66
N SER A 68 -10.29 4.97 -5.06
CA SER A 68 -10.89 5.92 -6.02
C SER A 68 -11.22 5.27 -7.36
N ALA A 69 -10.37 4.37 -7.87
CA ALA A 69 -10.66 3.61 -9.08
C ALA A 69 -11.88 2.67 -8.95
N ARG A 70 -12.20 2.22 -7.74
CA ARG A 70 -13.32 1.32 -7.45
C ARG A 70 -14.62 2.05 -7.13
N LEU A 71 -14.56 3.28 -6.63
CA LEU A 71 -15.75 4.06 -6.28
C LEU A 71 -16.79 4.13 -7.40
N PRO A 72 -16.44 4.41 -8.68
CA PRO A 72 -17.43 4.46 -9.76
C PRO A 72 -18.17 3.14 -9.97
N ALA A 73 -17.48 2.00 -9.81
CA ALA A 73 -18.10 0.69 -9.94
C ALA A 73 -19.08 0.42 -8.79
N MET A 74 -18.75 0.86 -7.57
CA MET A 74 -19.65 0.76 -6.41
C MET A 74 -20.87 1.68 -6.56
N ASP A 75 -20.68 2.90 -7.06
CA ASP A 75 -21.78 3.84 -7.33
C ASP A 75 -22.73 3.28 -8.39
N ALA A 76 -22.19 2.72 -9.47
CA ALA A 76 -22.98 2.06 -10.51
C ALA A 76 -23.76 0.85 -9.96
N LEU A 77 -23.14 0.05 -9.10
CA LEU A 77 -23.81 -1.06 -8.42
C LEU A 77 -24.94 -0.56 -7.52
N ARG A 78 -24.68 0.47 -6.71
CA ARG A 78 -25.68 1.10 -5.82
C ARG A 78 -26.88 1.62 -6.60
N ALA A 79 -26.64 2.31 -7.72
CA ALA A 79 -27.70 2.81 -8.59
C ALA A 79 -28.57 1.68 -9.17
N ARG A 80 -27.95 0.55 -9.57
CA ARG A 80 -28.69 -0.63 -10.06
C ARG A 80 -29.56 -1.25 -8.98
N ILE A 81 -29.06 -1.34 -7.74
CA ILE A 81 -29.81 -1.88 -6.60
C ILE A 81 -30.99 -0.96 -6.27
N ALA A 82 -30.77 0.36 -6.16
CA ALA A 82 -31.83 1.35 -5.91
C ALA A 82 -32.94 1.27 -6.96
N LYS A 83 -32.57 1.21 -8.24
CA LYS A 83 -33.54 1.05 -9.34
C LYS A 83 -34.38 -0.23 -9.20
N ARG A 84 -33.77 -1.34 -8.78
CA ARG A 84 -34.48 -2.62 -8.54
C ARG A 84 -35.37 -2.57 -7.30
N ALA A 85 -34.96 -1.84 -6.27
CA ALA A 85 -35.71 -1.67 -5.03
C ALA A 85 -36.90 -0.69 -5.16
N GLY A 86 -37.05 -0.02 -6.32
CA GLY A 86 -38.16 0.90 -6.59
C GLY A 86 -37.96 2.30 -6.01
N GLY A 87 -36.74 2.68 -5.61
CA GLY A 87 -36.50 3.98 -4.99
C GLY A 87 -35.09 4.12 -4.39
N PRO A 88 -34.78 5.27 -3.76
CA PRO A 88 -33.55 5.45 -3.01
C PRO A 88 -33.42 4.38 -1.93
N LEU A 89 -32.19 3.92 -1.69
CA LEU A 89 -31.89 3.00 -0.61
C LEU A 89 -31.82 3.78 0.70
N ASP A 90 -32.44 3.23 1.75
CA ASP A 90 -32.36 3.78 3.10
C ASP A 90 -30.90 3.88 3.58
N GLU A 91 -30.65 4.81 4.49
CA GLU A 91 -29.33 4.98 5.09
C GLU A 91 -28.99 3.77 5.97
N SER A 92 -27.83 3.17 5.73
CA SER A 92 -27.33 2.01 6.49
C SER A 92 -26.62 2.38 7.79
N VAL A 93 -26.44 3.67 8.07
CA VAL A 93 -25.76 4.18 9.28
C VAL A 93 -26.42 3.73 10.59
N PRO A 94 -27.76 3.68 10.73
CA PRO A 94 -28.41 3.19 11.95
C PRO A 94 -28.12 1.71 12.24
N LEU A 95 -28.08 0.86 11.20
CA LEU A 95 -27.86 -0.58 11.33
C LEU A 95 -26.43 -0.94 11.81
N ILE A 96 -25.44 -0.13 11.44
CA ILE A 96 -24.04 -0.33 11.84
C ILE A 96 -23.82 0.01 13.32
N ARG A 97 -24.63 0.92 13.89
CA ARG A 97 -24.56 1.25 15.33
C ARG A 97 -25.14 0.14 16.20
N GLU A 98 -26.28 -0.41 15.79
CA GLU A 98 -27.00 -1.45 16.55
C GLU A 98 -26.17 -2.74 16.73
N ASP A 99 -25.37 -3.11 15.73
CA ASP A 99 -24.48 -4.29 15.78
C ASP A 99 -23.23 -4.06 16.67
N ARG A 100 -22.88 -2.81 16.95
CA ARG A 100 -21.73 -2.44 17.80
C ARG A 100 -22.09 -2.31 19.28
N GLU A 101 -23.38 -2.17 19.58
CA GLU A 101 -23.92 -2.00 20.94
C GLU A 101 -24.42 -3.33 21.56
N ARG A 102 -24.29 -4.45 20.84
CA ARG A 102 -24.47 -5.82 21.36
C ARG A 102 -23.14 -6.44 21.79
#